data_AF-A0A3P6GTN2-F1
#
_entry.id   AF-A0A3P6GTN2-F1
#
_cell.length_a   1.000
_cell.length_b   1.000
_cell.length_c   1.000
_cell.angle_alpha   90.00
_cell.angle_beta   90.00
_cell.angle_gamma   90.00
#
_symmetry.space_group_name_H-M   'P 1'
#
loop_
_entity.id
_entity.type
_entity.pdbx_description
1 polymer ?
#
loop_
_entity_poly.entity_id
_entity_poly.type
_entity_poly.pdbx_seq_one_letter_code
_entity_poly.pdbx_strand_id
1 'polypeptide(L)'
;MGSSVGAFLETHVSEENAAQVAAGCLQGLCFDTNYLEVAGGRIWIVWDPTLSVVVFQKSAQMVVCGIFDLDTQTSLTVGLVQCDLEDLETQGIFLTWSNNRK
;
A
#
# COMPACT_ATOMS: atom_id res chain seq x y z
N MET A 1 17.46 -7.84 14.06
CA MET A 1 16.08 -8.15 14.47
C MET A 1 15.20 -6.99 13.99
N GLY A 2 14.59 -7.08 12.80
CA GLY A 2 13.81 -5.98 12.21
C GLY A 2 12.31 -6.26 12.05
N SER A 3 11.46 -5.39 12.58
CA SER A 3 10.05 -5.29 12.16
C SER A 3 9.94 -5.22 10.63
N SER A 4 9.37 -6.16 9.88
CA SER A 4 8.97 -5.90 8.49
C SER A 4 7.59 -5.24 8.51
N VAL A 5 7.47 -4.06 7.89
CA VAL A 5 6.24 -3.25 7.92
C VAL A 5 5.74 -3.01 6.50
N GLY A 6 4.42 -3.11 6.32
CA GLY A 6 3.73 -2.72 5.10
C GLY A 6 2.46 -1.94 5.43
N ALA A 7 2.05 -1.08 4.51
CA ALA A 7 0.84 -0.28 4.63
C ALA A 7 0.09 -0.16 3.30
N PHE A 8 -1.23 -0.13 3.40
CA PHE A 8 -2.11 0.33 2.33
C PHE A 8 -2.60 1.72 2.69
N LEU A 9 -2.61 2.63 1.73
CA LEU A 9 -3.03 4.01 1.91
C LEU A 9 -4.04 4.38 0.83
N GLU A 10 -5.17 4.95 1.25
CA GLU A 10 -5.98 5.75 0.36
C GLU A 10 -5.41 7.17 0.29
N THR A 11 -5.21 7.70 -0.91
CA THR A 11 -4.59 9.01 -1.14
C THR A 11 -5.35 9.81 -2.20
N HIS A 12 -5.26 11.13 -2.13
CA HIS A 12 -5.71 12.04 -3.19
C HIS A 12 -4.52 12.70 -3.91
N VAL A 13 -3.34 12.07 -3.88
CA VAL A 13 -2.14 12.60 -4.51
C VAL A 13 -2.28 12.49 -6.02
N SER A 14 -2.15 13.59 -6.76
CA SER A 14 -2.13 13.53 -8.23
C SER A 14 -0.88 12.82 -8.74
N GLU A 15 -0.98 12.15 -9.90
CA GLU A 15 0.11 11.36 -10.48
C GLU A 15 1.39 12.19 -10.70
N GLU A 16 1.23 13.45 -11.12
CA GLU A 16 2.32 14.42 -11.28
C GLU A 16 3.12 14.68 -9.99
N ASN A 17 2.45 14.59 -8.82
CA ASN A 17 3.04 14.86 -7.51
C ASN A 17 3.50 13.58 -6.81
N ALA A 18 3.13 12.41 -7.32
CA ALA A 18 3.40 11.12 -6.68
C ALA A 18 4.89 10.92 -6.41
N ALA A 19 5.75 11.22 -7.39
CA ALA A 19 7.20 11.06 -7.23
C ALA A 19 7.77 11.95 -6.11
N GLN A 20 7.30 13.20 -6.02
CA GLN A 20 7.74 14.13 -4.97
C GLN A 20 7.26 13.69 -3.58
N VAL A 21 6.00 13.27 -3.47
CA VAL A 21 5.44 12.78 -2.21
C VAL A 21 6.14 11.50 -1.77
N ALA A 22 6.38 10.56 -2.69
CA ALA A 22 7.11 9.33 -2.40
C ALA A 22 8.54 9.62 -1.93
N ALA A 23 9.26 10.53 -2.58
CA ALA A 23 10.61 10.92 -2.18
C ALA A 23 10.66 11.61 -0.80
N GLY A 24 9.61 12.35 -0.43
CA GLY A 24 9.52 13.03 0.87
C GLY A 24 9.09 12.12 2.02
N CYS A 25 8.17 11.18 1.76
CA CYS A 25 7.49 10.43 2.81
C CYS A 25 7.87 8.94 2.86
N LEU A 26 8.30 8.35 1.74
CA LEU A 26 8.48 6.89 1.58
C LEU A 26 9.95 6.50 1.37
N GLN A 27 10.88 7.22 1.98
CA GLN A 27 12.31 6.98 1.79
C GLN A 27 12.71 5.56 2.23
N GLY A 28 13.32 4.81 1.31
CA GLY A 28 13.75 3.44 1.56
C GLY A 28 12.63 2.40 1.49
N LEU A 29 11.39 2.81 1.22
CA LEU A 29 10.26 1.89 1.02
C LEU A 29 9.98 1.69 -0.47
N CYS A 30 9.48 0.50 -0.80
CA CYS A 30 8.89 0.23 -2.10
C CYS A 30 7.42 0.67 -2.08
N PHE A 31 6.88 1.04 -3.25
CA PHE A 31 5.47 1.34 -3.38
C PHE A 31 4.92 1.02 -4.77
N ASP A 32 3.61 0.87 -4.85
CA ASP A 32 2.84 0.69 -6.08
C ASP A 32 1.49 1.41 -5.96
N THR A 33 0.87 1.76 -7.07
CA THR A 33 -0.33 2.61 -7.13
C THR A 33 -1.33 2.13 -8.17
N ASN A 34 -2.57 2.66 -8.13
CA ASN A 34 -3.61 2.38 -9.11
C ASN A 34 -3.88 3.53 -10.11
N TYR A 35 -2.91 4.41 -10.38
CA TYR A 35 -3.09 5.53 -11.33
C TYR A 35 -3.58 5.10 -12.73
N LEU A 36 -3.17 3.91 -13.19
CA LEU A 36 -3.63 3.36 -14.48
C LEU A 36 -5.13 3.03 -14.52
N GLU A 37 -5.75 2.83 -13.36
CA GLU A 37 -7.16 2.42 -13.24
C GLU A 37 -8.10 3.59 -12.99
N VAL A 38 -7.59 4.67 -12.38
CA VAL A 38 -8.38 5.86 -12.05
C VAL A 38 -7.53 7.12 -12.03
N ALA A 39 -8.01 8.17 -12.70
CA ALA A 39 -7.40 9.49 -12.64
C ALA A 39 -7.31 9.97 -11.18
N GLY A 40 -6.10 10.34 -10.75
CA GLY A 40 -5.81 10.74 -9.38
C GLY A 40 -5.40 9.61 -8.44
N GLY A 41 -5.32 8.35 -8.90
CA GLY A 41 -4.71 7.20 -8.21
C GLY A 41 -4.96 7.14 -6.71
N ARG A 42 -6.09 6.54 -6.36
CA ARG A 42 -6.64 6.58 -5.01
C ARG A 42 -5.96 5.64 -4.05
N ILE A 43 -5.30 4.58 -4.52
CA ILE A 43 -4.77 3.52 -3.67
C ILE A 43 -3.26 3.40 -3.89
N TRP A 44 -2.52 3.49 -2.79
CA TRP A 44 -1.09 3.23 -2.72
C TRP A 44 -0.84 2.01 -1.83
N ILE A 45 0.02 1.12 -2.30
CA ILE A 45 0.61 0.04 -1.51
C ILE A 45 2.03 0.45 -1.21
N VAL A 46 2.46 0.37 0.04
CA VAL A 46 3.82 0.70 0.47
C VAL A 46 4.36 -0.45 1.32
N TRP A 47 5.61 -0.85 1.11
CA TRP A 47 6.21 -1.95 1.86
C TRP A 47 7.72 -1.79 2.03
N ASP A 48 8.25 -2.39 3.09
CA ASP A 48 9.69 -2.56 3.28
C ASP A 48 10.28 -3.47 2.19
N PRO A 49 11.43 -3.14 1.56
CA PRO A 49 12.06 -3.96 0.53
C PRO A 49 12.42 -5.40 0.96
N THR A 50 12.43 -5.73 2.25
CA THR A 50 12.56 -7.11 2.73
C THR A 50 11.32 -7.98 2.44
N LEU A 51 10.20 -7.36 2.08
CA LEU A 51 8.97 -8.04 1.66
C LEU A 51 8.93 -8.14 0.13
N SER A 52 8.52 -9.31 -0.36
CA SER A 52 8.18 -9.51 -1.77
C SER A 52 6.68 -9.34 -1.95
N VAL A 53 6.27 -8.30 -2.68
CA VAL A 53 4.86 -7.99 -2.95
C VAL A 53 4.55 -8.23 -4.43
N VAL A 54 3.48 -8.98 -4.70
CA VAL A 54 2.98 -9.26 -6.06
C VAL A 54 1.53 -8.81 -6.14
N VAL A 55 1.26 -7.80 -6.95
CA VAL A 55 -0.12 -7.32 -7.18
C VAL A 55 -0.80 -8.22 -8.21
N PHE A 56 -1.90 -8.84 -7.80
CA PHE A 56 -2.71 -9.72 -8.65
C PHE A 56 -3.74 -8.95 -9.46
N GLN A 57 -4.34 -7.92 -8.85
CA GLN A 57 -5.40 -7.13 -9.46
C GLN A 57 -5.39 -5.69 -8.94
N LYS A 58 -5.66 -4.75 -9.84
CA LYS A 58 -5.94 -3.35 -9.52
C LYS A 58 -7.26 -2.94 -10.18
N SER A 59 -7.97 -2.03 -9.54
CA SER A 59 -9.08 -1.29 -10.10
C SER A 59 -9.15 0.10 -9.44
N ALA A 60 -10.11 0.91 -9.84
CA ALA A 60 -10.37 2.20 -9.21
C ALA A 60 -10.66 2.10 -7.71
N GLN A 61 -11.31 1.00 -7.28
CA GLN A 61 -11.82 0.82 -5.91
C GLN A 61 -11.18 -0.37 -5.18
N MET A 62 -10.22 -1.08 -5.77
CA MET A 62 -9.66 -2.27 -5.13
C MET A 62 -8.23 -2.53 -5.59
N VAL A 63 -7.40 -3.01 -4.67
CA VAL A 63 -6.12 -3.63 -5.00
C VAL A 63 -5.98 -4.92 -4.22
N VAL A 64 -5.61 -6.00 -4.90
CA VAL A 64 -5.35 -7.31 -4.29
C VAL A 64 -3.91 -7.70 -4.57
N CYS A 65 -3.17 -8.04 -3.52
CA CYS A 65 -1.79 -8.48 -3.64
C CYS A 65 -1.44 -9.62 -2.67
N GLY A 66 -0.43 -10.39 -3.06
CA GLY A 66 0.26 -11.34 -2.21
C GLY A 66 1.49 -10.68 -1.61
N ILE A 67 1.70 -10.89 -0.32
CA ILE A 67 2.87 -10.45 0.43
C ILE A 67 3.60 -11.71 0.88
N PHE A 68 4.89 -11.78 0.60
CA PHE A 68 5.78 -12.84 1.05
C PHE A 68 6.93 -12.23 1.86
N ASP A 69 7.04 -12.67 3.10
CA ASP A 69 8.15 -12.32 3.99
C ASP A 69 9.26 -13.35 3.81
N LEU A 70 10.38 -12.91 3.22
CA LEU A 70 11.55 -13.74 2.94
C LEU A 70 12.23 -14.25 4.22
N ASP A 71 12.16 -13.48 5.31
CA ASP A 71 12.81 -13.82 6.58
C ASP A 71 12.05 -14.94 7.30
N THR A 72 10.71 -14.83 7.34
CA THR A 72 9.87 -15.80 8.07
C THR A 72 9.33 -16.92 7.20
N GLN A 73 9.52 -16.82 5.87
CA GLN A 73 8.91 -17.71 4.87
C GLN A 73 7.39 -17.79 5.00
N THR A 74 6.75 -16.69 5.39
CA THR A 74 5.29 -16.61 5.51
C THR A 74 4.70 -15.83 4.35
N SER A 75 3.51 -16.25 3.90
CA SER A 75 2.75 -15.55 2.88
C SER A 75 1.37 -15.15 3.39
N LEU A 76 0.90 -14.00 2.92
CA LEU A 76 -0.43 -13.47 3.18
C LEU A 76 -0.98 -12.90 1.87
N THR A 77 -2.28 -13.09 1.62
CA THR A 77 -2.97 -12.36 0.57
C THR A 77 -3.83 -11.28 1.21
N VAL A 78 -3.69 -10.05 0.73
CA VAL A 78 -4.44 -8.89 1.22
C VAL A 78 -5.20 -8.25 0.07
N GLY A 79 -6.45 -7.92 0.32
CA GLY A 79 -7.27 -7.10 -0.55
C GLY A 79 -7.63 -5.82 0.17
N LEU A 80 -7.28 -4.67 -0.41
CA LEU A 80 -7.81 -3.38 0.01
C LEU A 80 -8.99 -3.04 -0.90
N VAL A 81 -10.12 -2.71 -0.29
CA VAL A 81 -11.31 -2.22 -0.99
C VAL A 81 -11.54 -0.79 -0.53
N GLN A 82 -11.62 0.13 -1.47
CA GLN A 82 -12.11 1.48 -1.22
C GLN A 82 -13.59 1.37 -0.84
N CYS A 83 -13.91 1.75 0.39
CA CYS A 83 -15.29 2.00 0.77
C CYS A 83 -15.60 3.45 0.42
N ASP A 84 -16.57 3.68 -0.47
CA ASP A 84 -17.17 5.00 -0.65
C ASP A 84 -17.93 5.35 0.65
N LEU A 85 -17.22 5.93 1.62
CA LEU A 85 -17.79 6.52 2.82
C LEU A 85 -17.82 8.03 2.59
N GLU A 86 -18.96 8.56 2.16
CA GLU A 86 -19.19 10.02 2.05
C GLU A 86 -19.04 10.75 3.41
N ASP A 87 -18.97 10.02 4.54
CA ASP A 87 -19.04 10.55 5.91
C ASP A 87 -17.74 10.46 6.75
N LEU A 88 -16.62 9.98 6.21
CA LEU A 88 -15.34 10.03 6.95
C LEU A 88 -14.45 11.14 6.40
N GLU A 89 -14.84 12.37 6.69
CA GLU A 89 -14.00 13.55 6.44
C GLU A 89 -12.59 13.29 7.01
N THR A 90 -11.61 13.30 6.11
CA THR A 90 -10.18 13.57 6.37
C THR A 90 -9.24 12.48 6.89
N GLN A 91 -9.63 11.21 7.06
CA GLN A 91 -8.68 10.17 7.51
C GLN A 91 -8.73 8.93 6.61
N GLY A 92 -7.75 8.84 5.70
CA GLY A 92 -7.54 7.64 4.88
C GLY A 92 -7.39 6.40 5.75
N ILE A 93 -7.86 5.26 5.25
CA ILE A 93 -7.75 3.99 5.98
C ILE A 93 -6.30 3.52 5.92
N PHE A 94 -5.61 3.56 7.07
CA PHE A 94 -4.27 3.01 7.22
C PHE A 94 -4.36 1.60 7.82
N LEU A 95 -4.10 0.58 7.01
CA LEU A 95 -3.85 -0.76 7.52
C LEU A 95 -2.35 -0.94 7.64
N THR A 96 -1.82 -0.90 8.86
CA THR A 96 -0.42 -1.23 9.13
C THR A 96 -0.32 -2.68 9.59
N TRP A 97 0.46 -3.48 8.88
CA TRP A 97 0.84 -4.81 9.35
C TRP A 97 2.28 -4.78 9.85
N SER A 98 2.51 -5.34 11.03
CA SER A 98 3.84 -5.54 11.62
C SER A 98 3.95 -6.98 12.06
N ASN A 99 4.92 -7.72 11.51
CA ASN A 99 5.21 -9.07 11.95
C ASN A 99 5.92 -9.03 13.32
N ASN A 100 5.22 -9.37 14.40
CA ASN A 100 5.80 -9.41 15.74
C ASN A 100 6.62 -10.70 15.92
N ARG A 101 7.94 -10.56 15.81
CA ARG A 101 8.93 -11.60 16.13
C ARG A 101 8.79 -12.02 17.61
N LYS A 102 8.70 -13.32 17.89
CA LYS A 102 9.01 -13.91 19.21
C LYS A 102 10.27 -14.75 19.09
#